data_AF-A0A7S0A476-F1
#
_entry.id   AF-A0A7S0A476-F1
#
_cell.length_a   1.000
_cell.length_b   1.000
_cell.length_c   1.000
_cell.angle_alpha   90.00
_cell.angle_beta   90.00
_cell.angle_gamma   90.00
#
_symmetry.space_group_name_H-M   'P 1'
#
loop_
_entity.id
_entity.type
_entity.pdbx_description
1 polymer ?
#
loop_
_entity_poly.entity_id
_entity_poly.type
_entity_poly.pdbx_seq_one_letter_code
_entity_poly.pdbx_strand_id
1 'polypeptide(L)'
;DLLPVGEKLRAAVGEPCRLVLPKGLYTALNLIGQPGSSWRDERSDRRDPFRWDSVLRALAQVDTILSTLEAEGIPAERIVLGGFSQGSFFAMLAALTRSPRVGGLLVLGGSVGGRIAAFL
;
A
#
# COMPACT_ATOMS: atom_id res chain seq x y z
N ASP A 1 -9.35 7.25 -7.44
CA ASP A 1 -8.85 6.03 -8.10
C ASP A 1 -7.47 6.34 -8.68
N LEU A 2 -6.50 5.41 -8.55
CA LEU A 2 -5.13 5.55 -9.05
C LEU A 2 -4.94 4.92 -10.44
N LEU A 3 -5.96 4.27 -11.00
CA LEU A 3 -5.89 3.62 -12.31
C LEU A 3 -5.31 4.51 -13.43
N PRO A 4 -5.73 5.78 -13.62
CA PRO A 4 -5.17 6.61 -14.68
C PRO A 4 -3.66 6.90 -14.52
N VAL A 5 -3.18 6.98 -13.27
CA VAL A 5 -1.75 7.17 -12.98
C VAL A 5 -0.98 5.88 -13.25
N GLY A 6 -1.51 4.75 -12.81
CA GLY A 6 -0.92 3.43 -13.05
C GLY A 6 -0.79 3.11 -14.55
N GLU A 7 -1.81 3.44 -15.34
CA GLU A 7 -1.78 3.27 -16.80
C GLU A 7 -0.73 4.15 -17.47
N LYS A 8 -0.58 5.40 -17.04
CA LYS A 8 0.50 6.29 -17.53
C LYS A 8 1.88 5.75 -17.17
N LEU A 9 2.07 5.26 -15.95
CA LEU A 9 3.33 4.64 -15.52
C LEU A 9 3.65 3.40 -16.35
N ARG A 10 2.66 2.51 -16.55
CA ARG A 10 2.79 1.31 -17.39
C ARG A 10 3.21 1.67 -18.81
N ALA A 11 2.56 2.66 -19.43
CA ALA A 11 2.92 3.12 -20.76
C ALA A 11 4.34 3.70 -20.83
N ALA A 12 4.78 4.41 -19.78
CA ALA A 12 6.11 5.01 -19.72
C ALA A 12 7.24 3.97 -19.53
N VAL A 13 6.98 2.83 -18.88
CA VAL A 13 7.98 1.77 -18.70
C VAL A 13 8.38 1.14 -20.04
N GLY A 14 7.45 1.06 -20.99
CA GLY A 14 7.73 0.50 -22.33
C GLY A 14 7.91 -1.02 -22.38
N GLU A 15 7.67 -1.72 -21.26
CA GLU A 15 7.78 -3.18 -21.11
C GLU A 15 6.45 -3.75 -20.58
N PRO A 16 6.15 -5.05 -20.80
CA PRO A 16 4.97 -5.70 -20.23
C PRO A 16 4.95 -5.58 -18.69
N CYS A 17 4.01 -4.78 -18.18
CA CYS A 17 3.81 -4.59 -16.74
C CYS A 17 2.36 -4.92 -16.34
N ARG A 18 2.23 -5.69 -15.26
CA ARG A 18 0.93 -5.93 -14.62
C ARG A 18 0.65 -4.84 -13.59
N LEU A 19 -0.47 -4.16 -13.74
CA LEU A 19 -0.95 -3.19 -12.77
C LEU A 19 -1.86 -3.88 -11.74
N VAL A 20 -1.54 -3.76 -10.45
CA VAL A 20 -2.33 -4.32 -9.34
C VAL A 20 -2.76 -3.18 -8.43
N LEU A 21 -4.06 -2.95 -8.32
CA LEU A 21 -4.65 -1.82 -7.59
C LEU A 21 -5.63 -2.32 -6.53
N PRO A 22 -5.11 -2.77 -5.37
CA PRO A 22 -5.96 -3.19 -4.27
C PRO A 22 -6.71 -2.01 -3.65
N LYS A 23 -7.89 -2.31 -3.10
CA LYS A 23 -8.68 -1.36 -2.31
C LYS A 23 -8.41 -1.57 -0.82
N GLY A 24 -8.51 -0.50 -0.05
CA GLY A 24 -8.42 -0.57 1.41
C GLY A 24 -9.58 -1.38 2.02
N LEU A 25 -9.32 -2.00 3.17
CA LEU A 25 -10.24 -2.92 3.84
C LEU A 25 -11.45 -2.24 4.50
N TYR A 26 -11.34 -0.95 4.80
CA TYR A 26 -12.32 -0.24 5.63
C TYR A 26 -13.15 0.71 4.79
N THR A 27 -14.44 0.83 5.12
CA THR A 27 -15.27 1.90 4.55
C THR A 27 -14.90 3.24 5.19
N ALA A 28 -14.74 4.26 4.37
CA ALA A 28 -14.49 5.62 4.81
C ALA A 28 -15.18 6.63 3.88
N LEU A 29 -15.25 7.89 4.29
CA LEU A 29 -15.66 8.98 3.40
C LEU A 29 -14.43 9.58 2.74
N ASN A 30 -14.54 9.88 1.45
CA ASN A 30 -13.51 10.65 0.74
C ASN A 30 -13.58 12.15 1.10
N LEU A 31 -12.68 12.95 0.53
CA LEU A 31 -12.58 14.40 0.80
C LEU A 31 -13.84 15.20 0.45
N ILE A 32 -14.74 14.65 -0.37
CA ILE A 32 -16.02 15.28 -0.76
C ILE A 32 -17.22 14.59 -0.09
N GLY A 33 -17.00 13.78 0.94
CA GLY A 33 -18.07 13.18 1.76
C GLY A 33 -18.78 11.98 1.12
N GLN A 34 -18.23 11.39 0.05
CA GLN A 34 -18.80 10.20 -0.59
C GLN A 34 -18.17 8.91 -0.06
N PRO A 35 -18.91 7.77 -0.07
CA PRO A 35 -18.36 6.48 0.30
C PRO A 35 -17.12 6.10 -0.51
N GLY A 36 -16.12 5.58 0.18
CA GLY A 36 -14.85 5.11 -0.36
C GLY A 36 -14.21 4.06 0.54
N SER A 37 -12.96 3.73 0.26
CA SER A 37 -12.16 2.79 1.05
C SER A 37 -11.01 3.49 1.76
N SER A 38 -10.67 3.02 2.95
CA SER A 38 -9.46 3.37 3.71
C SER A 38 -8.64 2.12 4.03
N TRP A 39 -7.31 2.28 4.05
CA TRP A 39 -6.36 1.24 4.44
C TRP A 39 -6.28 1.06 5.96
N ARG A 40 -6.69 2.08 6.71
CA ARG A 40 -6.77 2.06 8.17
C ARG A 40 -8.21 2.26 8.59
N ASP A 41 -8.60 1.69 9.71
CA ASP A 41 -9.88 2.03 10.31
C ASP A 41 -9.83 3.48 10.84
N GLU A 42 -10.67 4.37 10.31
CA GLU A 42 -10.67 5.79 10.67
C GLU A 42 -11.54 6.12 11.89
N ARG A 43 -12.20 5.13 12.49
CA ARG A 43 -12.96 5.34 13.72
C ARG A 43 -12.00 5.72 14.85
N SER A 44 -12.37 6.73 15.62
CA SER A 44 -11.57 7.17 16.76
C SER A 44 -11.54 6.10 17.86
N ASP A 45 -10.34 5.78 18.34
CA ASP A 45 -10.12 4.98 19.54
C ASP A 45 -9.03 5.66 20.37
N ARG A 46 -9.32 5.98 21.63
CA ARG A 46 -8.36 6.65 22.52
C ARG A 46 -7.26 5.71 23.03
N ARG A 47 -7.53 4.40 23.06
CA ARG A 47 -6.58 3.37 23.53
C ARG A 47 -5.60 2.97 22.44
N ASP A 48 -6.05 3.04 21.18
CA ASP A 48 -5.24 2.77 20.00
C ASP A 48 -5.42 3.91 18.99
N PRO A 49 -4.80 5.09 19.21
CA PRO A 49 -5.00 6.24 18.34
C PRO A 49 -4.49 6.02 16.91
N PHE A 50 -3.62 5.02 16.69
CA PHE A 50 -3.09 4.69 15.37
C PHE A 50 -3.79 3.50 14.72
N ARG A 51 -4.70 2.82 15.43
CA ARG A 51 -5.49 1.68 14.94
C ARG A 51 -4.58 0.57 14.40
N TRP A 52 -3.57 0.17 15.18
CA TRP A 52 -2.55 -0.80 14.78
C TRP A 52 -3.11 -2.13 14.30
N ASP A 53 -4.17 -2.65 14.91
CA ASP A 53 -4.83 -3.88 14.44
C ASP A 53 -5.31 -3.74 12.98
N SER A 54 -5.79 -2.55 12.61
CA SER A 54 -6.23 -2.27 11.25
C SER A 54 -5.05 -2.11 10.29
N VAL A 55 -3.94 -1.56 10.78
CA VAL A 55 -2.71 -1.42 10.01
C VAL A 55 -2.14 -2.80 9.68
N LEU A 56 -2.05 -3.69 10.67
CA LEU A 56 -1.54 -5.06 10.49
C LEU A 56 -2.40 -5.87 9.51
N ARG A 57 -3.72 -5.71 9.54
CA ARG A 57 -4.63 -6.37 8.58
C ARG A 57 -4.41 -5.89 7.15
N ALA A 58 -4.21 -4.59 6.95
CA ALA A 58 -3.89 -4.05 5.63
C ALA A 58 -2.49 -4.47 5.14
N LEU A 59 -1.50 -4.56 6.02
CA LEU A 59 -0.18 -5.13 5.67
C LEU A 59 -0.30 -6.60 5.26
N ALA A 60 -1.08 -7.40 5.98
CA ALA A 60 -1.31 -8.79 5.62
C ALA A 60 -2.01 -8.94 4.25
N GLN A 61 -2.93 -8.03 3.90
CA GLN A 61 -3.53 -7.97 2.56
C GLN A 61 -2.47 -7.68 1.49
N VAL A 62 -1.60 -6.68 1.71
CA VAL A 62 -0.51 -6.35 0.77
C VAL A 62 0.46 -7.52 0.63
N ASP A 63 0.85 -8.14 1.75
CA ASP A 63 1.75 -9.28 1.76
C ASP A 63 1.17 -10.48 0.99
N THR A 64 -0.12 -10.78 1.18
CA THR A 64 -0.83 -11.82 0.43
C THR A 64 -0.76 -11.57 -1.07
N ILE A 65 -1.03 -10.34 -1.52
CA ILE A 65 -0.98 -9.97 -2.94
C ILE A 65 0.42 -10.17 -3.50
N LEU A 66 1.45 -9.68 -2.80
CA LEU A 66 2.84 -9.79 -3.24
C LEU A 66 3.28 -11.27 -3.30
N SER A 67 2.91 -12.07 -2.30
CA SER A 67 3.22 -13.50 -2.26
C SER A 67 2.48 -14.28 -3.36
N THR A 68 1.27 -13.86 -3.74
CA THR A 68 0.59 -14.39 -4.93
C THR A 68 1.34 -14.04 -6.22
N LEU A 69 1.82 -12.80 -6.38
CA LEU A 69 2.60 -12.41 -7.56
C LEU A 69 3.91 -13.21 -7.67
N GLU A 70 4.59 -13.43 -6.55
CA GLU A 70 5.78 -14.28 -6.50
C GLU A 70 5.47 -15.73 -6.86
N ALA A 71 4.37 -16.29 -6.35
CA ALA A 71 3.91 -17.64 -6.70
C ALA A 71 3.52 -17.78 -8.19
N GLU A 72 3.09 -16.69 -8.82
CA GLU A 72 2.84 -16.59 -10.27
C GLU A 72 4.12 -16.39 -11.10
N GLY A 73 5.29 -16.38 -10.45
CA GLY A 73 6.61 -16.30 -11.11
C GLY A 73 7.14 -14.89 -11.32
N ILE A 74 6.54 -13.86 -10.70
CA ILE A 74 7.07 -12.48 -10.74
C ILE A 74 8.07 -12.32 -9.59
N PRO A 75 9.39 -12.24 -9.84
CA PRO A 75 10.37 -12.11 -8.77
C PRO A 75 10.22 -10.76 -8.05
N ALA A 76 10.45 -10.74 -6.74
CA ALA A 76 10.25 -9.57 -5.88
C ALA A 76 10.99 -8.31 -6.37
N GLU A 77 12.21 -8.48 -6.91
CA GLU A 77 13.03 -7.43 -7.51
C GLU A 77 12.44 -6.78 -8.77
N ARG A 78 11.39 -7.37 -9.37
CA ARG A 78 10.61 -6.78 -10.47
C ARG A 78 9.30 -6.15 -10.00
N ILE A 79 9.02 -6.18 -8.70
CA ILE A 79 7.83 -5.55 -8.13
C ILE A 79 8.17 -4.14 -7.66
N VAL A 80 7.40 -3.15 -8.13
CA VAL A 80 7.41 -1.79 -7.58
C VAL A 80 6.15 -1.60 -6.76
N LEU A 81 6.29 -1.39 -5.45
CA LEU A 81 5.18 -1.10 -4.57
C LEU A 81 4.97 0.41 -4.50
N GLY A 82 3.72 0.87 -4.64
CA GLY A 82 3.42 2.30 -4.71
C GLY A 82 2.20 2.69 -3.89
N GLY A 83 2.17 3.95 -3.44
CA GLY A 83 1.06 4.48 -2.66
C GLY A 83 0.92 6.00 -2.78
N PHE A 84 -0.31 6.49 -2.55
CA PHE A 84 -0.64 7.91 -2.44
C PHE A 84 -1.25 8.23 -1.08
N SER A 85 -0.85 9.36 -0.48
CA SER A 85 -1.36 9.84 0.81
C SER A 85 -1.28 8.75 1.89
N GLN A 86 -2.40 8.23 2.39
CA GLN A 86 -2.41 7.10 3.32
C GLN A 86 -1.76 5.84 2.73
N GLY A 87 -1.99 5.53 1.45
CA GLY A 87 -1.39 4.37 0.80
C GLY A 87 0.14 4.42 0.78
N SER A 88 0.73 5.62 0.81
CA SER A 88 2.19 5.80 0.89
C SER A 88 2.78 5.24 2.18
N PHE A 89 2.08 5.42 3.31
CA PHE A 89 2.49 4.84 4.59
C PHE A 89 2.50 3.31 4.52
N PHE A 90 1.45 2.70 3.96
CA PHE A 90 1.34 1.25 3.84
C PHE A 90 2.34 0.66 2.85
N ALA A 91 2.51 1.29 1.69
CA ALA A 91 3.50 0.89 0.68
C ALA A 91 4.91 0.86 1.28
N MET A 92 5.27 1.91 2.00
CA MET A 92 6.58 2.01 2.62
C MET A 92 6.74 1.03 3.78
N LEU A 93 5.76 0.93 4.69
CA LEU A 93 5.82 -0.01 5.81
C LEU A 93 5.98 -1.44 5.31
N ALA A 94 5.15 -1.87 4.34
CA ALA A 94 5.26 -3.18 3.73
C ALA A 94 6.62 -3.39 3.04
N ALA A 95 7.12 -2.42 2.27
CA ALA A 95 8.41 -2.54 1.58
C ALA A 95 9.60 -2.63 2.54
N LEU A 96 9.56 -1.92 3.68
CA LEU A 96 10.64 -1.88 4.66
C LEU A 96 10.65 -3.09 5.60
N THR A 97 9.50 -3.72 5.86
CA THR A 97 9.40 -4.86 6.78
C THR A 97 9.31 -6.22 6.08
N ARG A 98 9.17 -6.26 4.76
CA ARG A 98 9.06 -7.51 3.99
C ARG A 98 10.43 -8.13 3.69
N SER A 99 10.45 -9.47 3.63
CA SER A 99 11.48 -10.26 2.95
C SER A 99 10.78 -11.30 2.05
N PRO A 100 11.17 -11.47 0.77
CA PRO A 100 12.23 -10.76 0.05
C PRO A 100 11.89 -9.28 -0.24
N ARG A 101 12.92 -8.45 -0.45
CA ARG A 101 12.75 -7.02 -0.74
C ARG A 101 12.16 -6.82 -2.13
N VAL A 102 11.26 -5.85 -2.25
CA VAL A 102 10.73 -5.41 -3.55
C VAL A 102 11.78 -4.63 -4.34
N GLY A 103 11.63 -4.61 -5.67
CA GLY A 103 12.54 -3.91 -6.59
C GLY A 103 12.51 -2.38 -6.49
N GLY A 104 11.39 -1.83 -6.03
CA GLY A 104 11.26 -0.39 -5.86
C GLY A 104 10.06 0.05 -5.04
N LEU A 105 10.11 1.32 -4.60
CA LEU A 105 9.06 1.97 -3.83
C LEU A 105 8.70 3.32 -4.46
N LEU A 106 7.41 3.59 -4.64
CA LEU A 106 6.88 4.86 -5.12
C LEU A 106 5.98 5.52 -4.05
N VAL A 107 6.45 6.61 -3.45
CA VAL A 107 5.75 7.36 -2.38
C VAL A 107 5.23 8.68 -2.94
N LEU A 108 3.90 8.85 -3.01
CA LEU A 108 3.29 10.06 -3.56
C LEU A 108 2.50 10.81 -2.48
N GLY A 109 2.89 12.06 -2.19
CA GLY A 109 2.10 12.97 -1.33
C GLY A 109 1.72 12.41 0.05
N GLY A 110 2.58 11.56 0.64
CA GLY A 110 2.38 10.98 1.97
C GLY A 110 3.61 11.18 2.86
N SER A 111 3.53 10.68 4.09
CA SER A 111 4.61 10.81 5.07
C SER A 111 5.11 9.47 5.57
N VAL A 112 6.29 9.52 6.19
CA VAL A 112 6.82 8.44 7.00
C VAL A 112 6.06 8.44 8.34
N GLY A 113 4.93 7.72 8.40
CA GLY A 113 4.08 7.70 9.59
C GLY A 113 4.68 6.88 10.74
N GLY A 114 4.80 7.48 11.94
CA GLY A 114 5.13 6.78 13.18
C GLY A 114 6.61 6.36 13.29
N ARG A 115 7.08 6.07 14.52
CA ARG A 115 8.44 5.58 14.77
C ARG A 115 8.65 4.25 14.04
N ILE A 116 9.17 4.28 12.81
CA ILE A 116 9.61 3.07 12.08
C ILE A 116 10.63 2.29 12.91
N ALA A 117 11.36 2.97 13.81
CA ALA A 117 12.24 2.36 14.80
C ALA A 117 11.56 1.42 15.80
N ALA A 118 10.23 1.32 15.85
CA ALA A 118 9.55 0.28 16.65
C ALA A 118 9.42 -1.06 15.91
N PHE A 119 9.73 -1.09 14.61
CA PHE A 119 9.61 -2.26 13.74
C PHE A 119 10.97 -2.76 13.19
N LEU A 120 12.07 -2.07 13.53
CA LEU A 120 13.46 -2.45 13.28
C LEU A 120 14.14 -2.73 14.62
#